data_AF-A0A0Q6UT54-F1
#
_entry.id   AF-A0A0Q6UT54-F1
#
_cell.length_a   1.000
_cell.length_b   1.000
_cell.length_c   1.000
_cell.angle_alpha   90.00
_cell.angle_beta   90.00
_cell.angle_gamma   90.00
#
_symmetry.space_group_name_H-M   'P 1'
#
loop_
_entity.id
_entity.type
_entity.pdbx_description
1 polymer ?
#
loop_
_entity_poly.entity_id
_entity_poly.type
_entity_poly.pdbx_seq_one_letter_code
_entity_poly.pdbx_strand_id
1 'polypeptide(L)' 'MAFVRVYIGAHFPVDVAAGLLVGAGISVTGFLLLRPVGTRSVGLLSRTWARPLLTAAPAADA' A
#
# COMPACT_ATOMS: atom_id res chain seq x y z
N MET A 1 -14.11 -10.91 6.51
CA MET A 1 -13.91 -11.27 7.94
C MET A 1 -14.56 -10.28 8.91
N ALA A 2 -14.41 -8.96 8.74
CA ALA A 2 -14.97 -7.95 9.64
C ALA A 2 -16.50 -8.06 9.86
N PHE A 3 -17.27 -8.23 8.78
CA PHE A 3 -18.74 -8.35 8.84
C PHE A 3 -19.21 -9.59 9.63
N VAL A 4 -18.44 -10.68 9.59
CA VAL A 4 -18.75 -11.92 10.34
C VAL A 4 -18.67 -11.69 11.85
N ARG A 5 -17.75 -10.84 12.33
CA ARG A 5 -17.60 -10.53 13.76
C ARG A 5 -18.77 -9.72 14.33
N VAL A 6 -19.41 -8.90 13.51
CA VAL A 6 -20.62 -8.15 13.87
C VAL A 6 -21.85 -9.06 13.80
N TYR A 7 -21.96 -9.87 12.74
CA TYR A 7 -23.11 -10.75 12.52
C TYR A 7 -23.26 -11.82 13.62
N ILE A 8 -22.15 -12.36 14.13
CA ILE A 8 -22.15 -13.34 15.23
C ILE A 8 -22.32 -12.63 16.61
N GLY A 9 -22.43 -11.31 16.63
CA GLY A 9 -22.57 -10.51 17.87
C GLY A 9 -21.30 -10.48 18.74
N ALA A 10 -20.16 -10.91 18.21
CA ALA A 10 -18.93 -11.00 18.97
C ALA A 10 -18.32 -9.62 19.27
N HIS A 11 -18.57 -8.61 18.42
CA HIS A 11 -18.11 -7.22 18.59
C HIS A 11 -19.22 -6.25 18.17
N PHE A 12 -19.28 -5.08 18.80
CA PHE A 12 -20.17 -4.02 18.34
C PHE A 12 -19.70 -3.51 16.96
N PRO A 13 -20.63 -3.08 16.09
CA PRO A 13 -20.29 -2.52 14.77
C PRO A 13 -19.29 -1.37 14.86
N VAL A 14 -19.37 -0.59 15.95
CA VAL A 14 -18.46 0.52 16.25
C VAL A 14 -17.02 0.04 16.46
N ASP A 15 -16.81 -1.09 17.15
CA ASP A 15 -15.47 -1.63 17.40
C ASP A 15 -14.79 -2.05 16.10
N VAL A 16 -15.57 -2.64 15.20
CA VAL A 16 -15.09 -3.06 13.87
C VAL A 16 -14.76 -1.86 13.00
N ALA A 17 -15.61 -0.82 13.01
CA ALA A 17 -15.34 0.42 12.30
C ALA A 17 -14.08 1.11 12.82
N ALA A 18 -13.90 1.19 14.14
CA ALA A 18 -12.70 1.73 14.77
C ALA A 18 -11.45 0.95 14.38
N GLY A 19 -11.49 -0.39 14.44
CA GLY A 19 -10.39 -1.25 14.00
C GLY A 19 -10.04 -1.06 12.52
N LEU A 20 -11.05 -0.85 11.66
CA LEU A 20 -10.85 -0.63 10.23
C LEU A 20 -10.22 0.74 9.94
N LEU A 21 -10.65 1.79 10.65
CA LEU A 21 -10.05 3.11 10.57
C LEU A 21 -8.60 3.13 11.04
N VAL A 22 -8.31 2.48 12.18
CA VAL A 22 -6.96 2.36 12.70
C VAL A 22 -6.07 1.57 11.74
N GLY A 23 -6.55 0.42 11.24
CA GLY A 23 -5.82 -0.40 10.26
C GLY A 23 -5.52 0.38 8.98
N ALA A 24 -6.51 1.10 8.43
CA ALA A 24 -6.34 1.96 7.27
C ALA A 24 -5.30 3.05 7.52
N GLY A 25 -5.36 3.72 8.68
CA GLY A 25 -4.38 4.74 9.07
C GLY A 25 -2.95 4.20 9.14
N ILE A 26 -2.77 3.04 9.75
CA ILE A 26 -1.46 2.37 9.84
C ILE A 26 -0.95 1.99 8.44
N SER A 27 -1.79 1.40 7.59
CA SER A 27 -1.42 1.02 6.23
C SER A 27 -1.03 2.23 5.37
N VAL A 28 -1.83 3.31 5.42
CA VAL A 28 -1.53 4.55 4.68
C VAL A 28 -0.24 5.18 5.18
N THR A 29 -0.06 5.27 6.50
CA THR A 29 1.14 5.86 7.10
C THR A 29 2.38 5.05 6.73
N GLY A 30 2.32 3.72 6.86
CA GLY A 30 3.40 2.83 6.44
C GLY A 30 3.71 2.97 4.95
N PHE A 31 2.70 3.00 4.09
CA PHE A 31 2.88 3.22 2.66
C PHE A 31 3.56 4.54 2.37
N LEU A 32 3.12 5.64 2.99
CA LEU A 32 3.72 6.96 2.80
C LEU A 32 5.16 7.02 3.29
N LEU A 33 5.49 6.34 4.40
CA LEU A 33 6.86 6.22 4.90
C LEU A 33 7.75 5.39 3.96
N LEU A 34 7.22 4.31 3.38
CA LEU A 34 7.97 3.43 2.46
C LEU A 34 8.07 4.01 1.05
N ARG A 35 7.13 4.87 0.63
CA ARG A 35 7.10 5.52 -0.68
C ARG A 35 8.42 6.24 -1.05
N PRO A 36 9.02 7.11 -0.21
CA PRO A 36 10.30 7.73 -0.53
C PRO A 36 11.43 6.69 -0.66
N VAL A 37 11.41 5.63 0.15
CA VAL A 37 12.38 4.52 0.06
C VAL A 37 12.26 3.83 -1.30
N GLY A 38 11.04 3.49 -1.72
CA GLY A 38 10.78 2.91 -3.04
C GLY A 38 11.26 3.81 -4.18
N THR A 39 10.94 5.10 -4.15
CA THR A 39 11.38 6.05 -5.19
C THR A 39 12.90 6.22 -5.23
N ARG A 40 13.58 6.24 -4.07
CA ARG A 40 15.04 6.29 -4.02
C ARG A 40 15.68 5.01 -4.53
N SER A 41 15.11 3.85 -4.19
CA SER A 41 15.58 2.56 -4.71
C SER A 41 15.48 2.51 -6.23
N VAL A 42 14.39 2.98 -6.83
CA VAL A 42 14.25 3.09 -8.30
C VAL A 42 15.23 4.12 -8.88
N GLY A 43 15.43 5.26 -8.21
CA GLY A 43 16.43 6.26 -8.61
C GLY A 43 17.88 5.74 -8.56
N LEU A 44 18.20 4.88 -7.60
CA LEU A 44 19.52 4.23 -7.50
C LEU A 44 19.66 3.09 -8.53
N LEU A 45 18.60 2.30 -8.74
CA LEU A 45 18.59 1.19 -9.69
C LEU A 45 18.61 1.67 -11.16
N SER A 46 18.07 2.86 -11.43
CA SER A 46 18.16 3.52 -12.74
C SER A 46 19.55 4.12 -13.03
N ARG A 47 20.41 4.26 -12.01
CA ARG A 47 21.83 4.64 -12.15
C ARG A 47 22.75 3.43 -12.28
N THR A 48 22.25 2.21 -12.07
CA THR A 48 23.00 0.97 -12.29
C THR A 48 22.65 0.34 -13.63
N TRP A 49 23.33 -0.77 -13.95
CA TRP A 49 23.22 -1.49 -15.22
C TRP A 49 21.82 -2.09 -15.51
N ALA A 50 20.91 -2.06 -14.53
CA ALA A 50 19.52 -2.51 -14.64
C ALA A 50 18.58 -1.51 -15.35
N ARG A 51 19.10 -0.35 -15.77
CA ARG A 51 18.37 0.70 -16.52
C ARG A 51 17.52 0.21 -17.70
N PRO A 52 17.97 -0.73 -18.57
CA PRO A 52 17.16 -1.18 -19.71
C PRO A 52 15.92 -1.99 -19.31
N LEU A 53 15.92 -2.64 -18.13
CA LEU A 53 14.78 -3.43 -17.64
C LEU A 53 13.67 -2.53 -17.06
N LEU A 54 14.01 -1.32 -16.60
CA LEU A 54 13.06 -0.35 -16.04
C LEU A 54 12.40 0.51 -17.14
N THR A 55 13.05 0.66 -18.30
CA THR A 55 12.57 1.46 -19.44
C THR A 55 11.70 0.66 -20.42
N ALA A 56 11.49 -0.63 -20.19
CA ALA A 56 10.76 -1.51 -21.11
C ALA A 56 9.23 -1.36 -21.05
N ALA A 57 8.70 -0.28 -20.46
CA ALA A 57 7.30 0.09 -20.68
C ALA A 57 7.23 0.89 -22.00
N PRO A 58 6.70 0.32 -23.10
CA PRO A 58 6.41 1.11 -24.28
C PRO A 58 5.50 2.26 -23.85
N ALA A 59 5.80 3.47 -24.34
CA ALA A 59 4.90 4.61 -24.20
C ALA A 59 3.52 4.14 -24.67
N ALA A 60 2.57 4.10 -23.74
CA ALA A 60 1.20 3.80 -24.08
C ALA A 60 0.68 5.03 -24.84
N ASP A 61 0.86 5.03 -26.15
CA ASP A 61 0.17 5.93 -27.06
C ASP A 61 -1.32 5.59 -27.01
N ALA A 62 -2.12 6.46 -26.37
CA ALA A 62 -3.58 6.52 -26.49
C ALA A 62 -4.04 7.97 -26.30
#